data_AF-B7FPL3-F1
#
_entry.id   AF-B7FPL3-F1
#
_cell.length_a   1.000
_cell.length_b   1.000
_cell.length_c   1.000
_cell.angle_alpha   90.00
_cell.angle_beta   90.00
_cell.angle_gamma   90.00
#
_symmetry.space_group_name_H-M   'P 1'
#
loop_
_entity.id
_entity.type
_entity.pdbx_description
1 polymer ?
#
loop_
_entity_poly.entity_id
_entity_poly.type
_entity_poly.pdbx_seq_one_letter_code
_entity_poly.pdbx_strand_id
1 'polypeptide(L)'
;MTSKSTPKELIESFPHSKLTPIATATTEPDYMSLHQLQWEINNNAESIASVLGDGQHGHLFLVVPEAEYLAVTDDIPCIPPMKPPMDPDHAANATAPQILEANCQNDNCQKIYELYHNANQAFRNQLIEAVPIVYIESLSHPMRGFSKVSPLAILSHLRDAFGKIQLADLIANEARMKAGWYPPMPIQQLFLQFEKGHQFLIASGEVVDERAIARIGYQIIEKTGLFELASREWRYKEEADKTMANFKKHF
;
A
#
# COMPACT_ATOMS: atom_id res chain seq x y z
N MET A 1 -4.28 -26.36 20.25
CA MET A 1 -5.37 -25.43 19.88
C MET A 1 -4.74 -24.17 19.30
N THR A 2 -4.34 -24.19 18.02
CA THR A 2 -3.93 -22.98 17.31
C THR A 2 -5.20 -22.26 16.88
N SER A 3 -5.41 -21.04 17.38
CA SER A 3 -6.57 -20.22 17.05
C SER A 3 -6.77 -20.17 15.54
N LYS A 4 -7.96 -20.52 15.06
CA LYS A 4 -8.35 -20.22 13.69
C LYS A 4 -8.47 -18.70 13.62
N SER A 5 -7.47 -18.02 13.06
CA SER A 5 -7.43 -16.56 13.00
C SER A 5 -8.64 -16.06 12.21
N THR A 6 -9.66 -15.57 12.93
CA THR A 6 -10.86 -15.02 12.31
C THR A 6 -10.50 -13.74 11.54
N PRO A 7 -11.30 -13.29 10.56
CA PRO A 7 -11.02 -12.03 9.86
C PRO A 7 -10.86 -10.84 10.82
N LYS A 8 -11.58 -10.84 11.95
CA LYS A 8 -11.47 -9.81 12.98
C LYS A 8 -10.14 -9.87 13.72
N GLU A 9 -9.71 -11.06 14.13
CA GLU A 9 -8.40 -11.26 14.78
C GLU A 9 -7.24 -10.87 13.85
N LEU A 10 -7.37 -11.16 12.54
CA LEU A 10 -6.39 -10.72 11.56
C LEU A 10 -6.31 -9.19 11.52
N ILE A 11 -7.45 -8.49 11.39
CA ILE A 11 -7.48 -7.02 11.37
C ILE A 11 -6.85 -6.42 12.62
N GLU A 12 -7.11 -6.99 13.80
CA GLU A 12 -6.52 -6.54 15.07
C GLU A 12 -4.99 -6.71 15.11
N SER A 13 -4.45 -7.67 14.36
CA SER A 13 -3.01 -7.95 14.28
C SER A 13 -2.26 -7.14 13.21
N PHE A 14 -2.97 -6.47 12.30
CA PHE A 14 -2.36 -5.77 11.18
C PHE A 14 -1.58 -4.52 11.61
N PRO A 15 -0.47 -4.19 10.92
CA PRO A 15 0.22 -2.91 11.09
C PRO A 15 -0.74 -1.71 10.97
N HIS A 16 -1.69 -1.80 10.04
CA HIS A 16 -2.78 -0.83 9.86
C HIS A 16 -4.12 -1.50 10.15
N SER A 17 -4.51 -1.61 11.42
CA SER A 17 -5.80 -2.19 11.82
C SER A 17 -7.01 -1.39 11.30
N LYS A 18 -6.82 -0.09 11.08
CA LYS A 18 -7.74 0.76 10.31
C LYS A 18 -6.98 1.43 9.19
N LEU A 19 -7.51 1.33 7.98
CA LEU A 19 -6.96 2.06 6.84
C LEU A 19 -7.38 3.53 6.92
N THR A 20 -6.54 4.41 6.40
CA THR A 20 -6.83 5.83 6.26
C THR A 20 -8.03 6.01 5.32
N PRO A 21 -9.11 6.68 5.74
CA PRO A 21 -10.24 6.97 4.86
C PRO A 21 -9.80 7.78 3.64
N ILE A 22 -10.17 7.33 2.44
CA ILE A 22 -9.68 7.94 1.19
C ILE A 22 -10.58 9.01 0.60
N ALA A 23 -11.81 9.11 1.11
CA ALA A 23 -12.87 9.93 0.56
C ALA A 23 -13.96 10.20 1.60
N THR A 24 -14.85 11.15 1.28
CA THR A 24 -16.08 11.41 2.02
C THR A 24 -17.29 11.26 1.09
N ALA A 25 -18.51 11.33 1.63
CA ALA A 25 -19.71 11.31 0.78
C ALA A 25 -19.77 12.48 -0.24
N THR A 26 -18.98 13.54 -0.05
CA THR A 26 -18.97 14.73 -0.92
C THR A 26 -17.61 15.01 -1.57
N THR A 27 -16.57 14.25 -1.24
CA THR A 27 -15.22 14.40 -1.79
C THR A 27 -14.75 13.06 -2.29
N GLU A 28 -14.52 12.97 -3.59
CA GLU A 28 -14.07 11.72 -4.23
C GLU A 28 -12.63 11.37 -3.85
N PRO A 29 -12.24 10.08 -3.99
CA PRO A 29 -10.85 9.69 -3.87
C PRO A 29 -9.97 10.44 -4.87
N ASP A 30 -8.70 10.66 -4.50
CA ASP A 30 -7.69 11.20 -5.40
C ASP A 30 -6.50 10.23 -5.50
N TYR A 31 -5.57 10.52 -6.41
CA TYR A 31 -4.38 9.67 -6.61
C TYR A 31 -3.59 9.48 -5.31
N MET A 32 -3.44 10.52 -4.48
CA MET A 32 -2.63 10.45 -3.27
C MET A 32 -3.30 9.60 -2.19
N SER A 33 -4.61 9.71 -2.02
CA SER A 33 -5.36 8.91 -1.06
C SER A 33 -5.41 7.44 -1.48
N LEU A 34 -5.52 7.15 -2.78
CA LEU A 34 -5.42 5.79 -3.31
C LEU A 34 -4.02 5.19 -3.17
N HIS A 35 -2.98 5.97 -3.42
CA HIS A 35 -1.60 5.52 -3.21
C HIS A 35 -1.35 5.19 -1.73
N GLN A 36 -1.85 6.01 -0.80
CA GLN A 36 -1.77 5.73 0.64
C GLN A 36 -2.52 4.44 0.99
N LEU A 37 -3.74 4.25 0.47
CA LEU A 37 -4.53 3.04 0.70
C LEU A 37 -3.81 1.77 0.20
N GLN A 38 -3.26 1.82 -1.03
CA GLN A 38 -2.52 0.71 -1.61
C GLN A 38 -1.28 0.37 -0.77
N TRP A 39 -0.57 1.38 -0.27
CA TRP A 39 0.58 1.16 0.61
C TRP A 39 0.19 0.49 1.92
N GLU A 40 -0.86 0.97 2.60
CA GLU A 40 -1.32 0.41 3.87
C GLU A 40 -1.83 -1.04 3.71
N ILE A 41 -2.59 -1.31 2.64
CA ILE A 41 -3.10 -2.66 2.40
C ILE A 41 -2.00 -3.63 1.98
N ASN A 42 -0.99 -3.19 1.22
CA ASN A 42 0.18 -4.02 0.88
C ASN A 42 0.97 -4.39 2.14
N ASN A 43 1.22 -3.42 3.02
CA ASN A 43 1.90 -3.65 4.30
C ASN A 43 1.12 -4.65 5.18
N ASN A 44 -0.20 -4.51 5.24
CA ASN A 44 -1.05 -5.49 5.93
C ASN A 44 -0.96 -6.88 5.28
N ALA A 45 -0.97 -6.95 3.95
CA ALA A 45 -0.90 -8.22 3.23
C ALA A 45 0.41 -8.97 3.42
N GLU A 46 1.54 -8.27 3.40
CA GLU A 46 2.87 -8.84 3.64
C GLU A 46 3.06 -9.25 5.11
N SER A 47 2.38 -8.59 6.05
CA SER A 47 2.48 -8.93 7.48
C SER A 47 1.93 -10.33 7.82
N ILE A 48 1.06 -10.89 6.98
CA ILE A 48 0.50 -12.24 7.17
C ILE A 48 1.39 -13.24 6.45
N ALA A 49 2.21 -13.96 7.21
CA ALA A 49 3.03 -15.05 6.69
C ALA A 49 2.18 -16.06 5.89
N SER A 50 2.71 -16.47 4.74
CA SER A 50 2.08 -17.43 3.84
C SER A 50 3.14 -18.36 3.28
N VAL A 51 2.77 -19.62 3.05
CA VAL A 51 3.59 -20.57 2.29
C VAL A 51 3.16 -20.64 0.81
N LEU A 52 2.17 -19.84 0.41
CA LEU A 52 1.71 -19.75 -0.96
C LEU A 52 2.61 -18.81 -1.78
N GLY A 53 2.62 -19.01 -3.10
CA GLY A 53 3.49 -18.24 -4.00
C GLY A 53 4.95 -18.52 -3.70
N ASP A 54 5.74 -17.46 -3.53
CA ASP A 54 7.16 -17.53 -3.19
C ASP A 54 7.43 -17.73 -1.69
N GLY A 55 6.41 -17.61 -0.85
CA GLY A 55 6.50 -17.72 0.60
C GLY A 55 7.19 -16.54 1.30
N GLN A 56 7.49 -15.44 0.59
CA GLN A 56 8.22 -14.28 1.14
C GLN A 56 7.36 -13.02 1.24
N HIS A 57 6.36 -12.87 0.35
CA HIS A 57 5.51 -11.66 0.29
C HIS A 57 4.13 -11.85 0.95
N GLY A 58 4.01 -12.79 1.88
CA GLY A 58 2.78 -13.03 2.63
C GLY A 58 1.56 -13.26 1.73
N HIS A 59 0.53 -12.44 1.90
CA HIS A 59 -0.72 -12.49 1.11
C HIS A 59 -0.83 -11.35 0.06
N LEU A 60 0.29 -10.76 -0.36
CA LEU A 60 0.32 -9.64 -1.32
C LEU A 60 -0.48 -9.91 -2.60
N PHE A 61 -0.47 -11.16 -3.09
CA PHE A 61 -1.25 -11.61 -4.26
C PHE A 61 -2.77 -11.39 -4.16
N LEU A 62 -3.33 -11.10 -2.98
CA LEU A 62 -4.75 -10.78 -2.80
C LEU A 62 -5.08 -9.31 -3.09
N VAL A 63 -4.08 -8.43 -3.12
CA VAL A 63 -4.26 -6.96 -3.10
C VAL A 63 -3.49 -6.23 -4.21
N VAL A 64 -2.65 -6.92 -4.98
CA VAL A 64 -2.01 -6.39 -6.19
C VAL A 64 -2.40 -7.19 -7.43
N PRO A 65 -2.39 -6.58 -8.63
CA PRO A 65 -2.58 -7.31 -9.89
C PRO A 65 -1.53 -8.41 -10.08
N GLU A 66 -1.90 -9.48 -10.79
CA GLU A 66 -1.01 -10.62 -11.03
C GLU A 66 0.32 -10.21 -11.68
N ALA A 67 0.30 -9.30 -12.65
CA ALA A 67 1.52 -8.80 -13.28
C ALA A 67 2.46 -8.07 -12.30
N GLU A 68 1.91 -7.33 -11.32
CA GLU A 68 2.70 -6.66 -10.29
C GLU A 68 3.26 -7.67 -9.27
N TYR A 69 2.46 -8.70 -8.92
CA TYR A 69 2.92 -9.78 -8.05
C TYR A 69 4.06 -10.58 -8.68
N LEU A 70 3.91 -11.01 -9.94
CA LEU A 70 4.93 -11.77 -10.66
C LEU A 70 6.25 -11.00 -10.82
N ALA A 71 6.18 -9.67 -10.97
CA ALA A 71 7.36 -8.82 -11.07
C ALA A 71 8.19 -8.78 -9.77
N VAL A 72 7.57 -8.98 -8.60
CA VAL A 72 8.28 -8.99 -7.31
C VAL A 72 8.65 -10.39 -6.84
N THR A 73 8.06 -11.44 -7.43
CA THR A 73 8.28 -12.85 -7.06
C THR A 73 9.09 -13.64 -8.07
N ASP A 74 9.81 -12.98 -8.99
CA ASP A 74 10.57 -13.63 -10.07
C ASP A 74 9.71 -14.65 -10.86
N ASP A 75 8.53 -14.20 -11.31
CA ASP A 75 7.54 -14.98 -12.06
C ASP A 75 6.94 -16.19 -11.32
N ILE A 76 6.99 -16.21 -9.98
CA ILE A 76 6.34 -17.25 -9.17
C ILE A 76 4.87 -16.86 -8.87
N PRO A 77 3.87 -17.55 -9.46
CA PRO A 77 2.47 -17.24 -9.20
C PRO A 77 2.01 -17.80 -7.84
N CYS A 78 1.04 -17.14 -7.22
CA CYS A 78 0.28 -17.74 -6.13
C CYS A 78 -0.92 -18.53 -6.67
N ILE A 79 -1.00 -19.81 -6.33
CA ILE A 79 -2.15 -20.65 -6.66
C ILE A 79 -3.09 -20.68 -5.43
N PRO A 80 -4.36 -20.23 -5.57
CA PRO A 80 -5.32 -20.29 -4.48
C PRO A 80 -5.49 -21.74 -3.94
N PRO A 81 -5.50 -21.93 -2.61
CA PRO A 81 -5.65 -23.26 -2.03
C PRO A 81 -7.03 -23.84 -2.33
N MET A 82 -7.08 -25.12 -2.72
CA MET A 82 -8.34 -25.84 -2.85
C MET A 82 -8.89 -26.19 -1.48
N LYS A 83 -10.23 -26.24 -1.34
CA LYS A 83 -10.86 -26.69 -0.09
C LYS A 83 -10.47 -28.16 0.16
N PRO A 84 -9.73 -28.47 1.23
CA PRO A 84 -9.41 -29.85 1.58
C PRO A 84 -10.66 -30.60 2.04
N PRO A 85 -10.68 -31.94 1.93
CA PRO A 85 -11.77 -32.74 2.44
C PRO A 85 -11.84 -32.66 3.97
N MET A 86 -13.04 -32.89 4.51
CA MET A 86 -13.26 -32.92 5.97
C MET A 86 -12.42 -34.02 6.60
N ASP A 87 -12.48 -35.22 6.02
CA ASP A 87 -11.67 -36.38 6.39
C ASP A 87 -10.75 -36.74 5.21
N PRO A 88 -9.44 -36.93 5.43
CA PRO A 88 -8.54 -37.32 4.35
C PRO A 88 -8.76 -38.78 3.95
N ASP A 89 -8.62 -39.06 2.66
CA ASP A 89 -8.63 -40.43 2.16
C ASP A 89 -7.33 -41.14 2.56
N HIS A 90 -7.46 -42.31 3.18
CA HIS A 90 -6.33 -43.18 3.52
C HIS A 90 -6.17 -44.28 2.48
N ALA A 91 -4.92 -44.58 2.11
CA ALA A 91 -4.63 -45.71 1.24
C ALA A 91 -5.10 -47.04 1.87
N ALA A 92 -5.52 -47.98 1.03
CA ALA A 92 -5.89 -49.33 1.50
C ALA A 92 -4.70 -49.98 2.22
N ASN A 93 -4.96 -50.54 3.41
CA ASN A 93 -3.94 -51.10 4.31
C ASN A 93 -2.88 -50.09 4.81
N ALA A 94 -3.20 -48.79 4.85
CA ALA A 94 -2.32 -47.79 5.44
C ALA A 94 -1.99 -48.15 6.89
N THR A 95 -0.70 -48.10 7.22
CA THR A 95 -0.21 -48.26 8.58
C THR A 95 -0.60 -47.05 9.44
N ALA A 96 -0.62 -47.23 10.76
CA ALA A 96 -0.91 -46.15 11.69
C ALA A 96 -0.07 -44.87 11.47
N PRO A 97 1.26 -44.95 11.24
CA PRO A 97 2.07 -43.78 10.92
C PRO A 97 1.67 -43.06 9.62
N GLN A 98 1.27 -43.81 8.58
CA GLN A 98 0.82 -43.22 7.31
C GLN A 98 -0.52 -42.49 7.45
N ILE A 99 -1.44 -43.04 8.24
CA ILE A 99 -2.71 -42.39 8.58
C ILE A 99 -2.45 -41.09 9.34
N LEU A 100 -1.55 -41.11 10.32
CA LEU A 100 -1.19 -39.93 11.11
C LEU A 100 -0.62 -38.80 10.24
N GLU A 101 0.30 -39.13 9.34
CA GLU A 101 0.90 -38.16 8.43
C GLU A 101 -0.13 -37.56 7.46
N ALA A 102 -1.01 -38.39 6.88
CA ALA A 102 -2.09 -37.92 6.01
C ALA A 102 -3.04 -36.94 6.73
N ASN A 103 -3.37 -37.23 8.00
CA ASN A 103 -4.17 -36.33 8.82
C ASN A 103 -3.44 -35.00 9.09
N CYS A 104 -2.14 -35.05 9.40
CA CYS A 104 -1.32 -33.85 9.63
C CYS A 104 -1.25 -32.96 8.38
N GLN A 105 -1.07 -33.56 7.20
CA GLN A 105 -1.07 -32.84 5.92
C GLN A 105 -2.42 -32.19 5.65
N ASN A 106 -3.53 -32.92 5.84
CA ASN A 106 -4.88 -32.37 5.67
C ASN A 106 -5.16 -31.20 6.62
N ASP A 107 -4.76 -31.32 7.89
CA ASP A 107 -4.89 -30.25 8.88
C ASP A 107 -4.10 -28.99 8.47
N ASN A 108 -2.91 -29.16 7.89
CA ASN A 108 -2.12 -28.03 7.38
C ASN A 108 -2.78 -27.41 6.15
N CYS A 109 -3.29 -28.21 5.21
CA CYS A 109 -4.07 -27.71 4.08
C CYS A 109 -5.33 -26.95 4.53
N GLN A 110 -6.02 -27.44 5.58
CA GLN A 110 -7.18 -26.75 6.16
C GLN A 110 -6.79 -25.39 6.72
N LYS A 111 -5.68 -25.29 7.46
CA LYS A 111 -5.18 -24.02 7.99
C LYS A 111 -4.82 -23.03 6.88
N ILE A 112 -4.12 -23.48 5.83
CA ILE A 112 -3.74 -22.63 4.69
C ILE A 112 -5.00 -22.12 3.97
N TYR A 113 -5.97 -23.00 3.72
CA TYR A 113 -7.25 -22.64 3.09
C TYR A 113 -8.03 -21.63 3.93
N GLU A 114 -8.16 -21.87 5.23
CA GLU A 114 -8.85 -20.96 6.15
C GLU A 114 -8.16 -19.60 6.23
N LEU A 115 -6.83 -19.57 6.35
CA LEU A 115 -6.06 -18.32 6.42
C LEU A 115 -6.21 -17.49 5.15
N TYR A 116 -6.09 -18.12 3.96
CA TYR A 116 -6.29 -17.45 2.67
C TYR A 116 -7.66 -16.76 2.59
N HIS A 117 -8.73 -17.47 2.97
CA HIS A 117 -10.09 -16.91 2.91
C HIS A 117 -10.35 -15.86 3.99
N ASN A 118 -9.80 -16.05 5.19
CA ASN A 118 -9.94 -15.08 6.26
C ASN A 118 -9.15 -13.80 5.96
N ALA A 119 -7.96 -13.89 5.37
CA ALA A 119 -7.17 -12.75 4.91
C ALA A 119 -7.92 -11.99 3.80
N ASN A 120 -8.45 -12.70 2.80
CA ASN A 120 -9.28 -12.11 1.75
C ASN A 120 -10.48 -11.33 2.32
N GLN A 121 -11.19 -11.92 3.29
CA GLN A 121 -12.31 -11.28 3.96
C GLN A 121 -11.87 -10.10 4.83
N ALA A 122 -10.74 -10.20 5.53
CA ALA A 122 -10.18 -9.14 6.36
C ALA A 122 -9.85 -7.90 5.52
N PHE A 123 -9.09 -8.05 4.44
CA PHE A 123 -8.73 -6.95 3.54
C PHE A 123 -9.97 -6.30 2.93
N ARG A 124 -10.94 -7.11 2.48
CA ARG A 124 -12.21 -6.57 1.97
C ARG A 124 -12.94 -5.73 3.00
N ASN A 125 -13.03 -6.20 4.25
CA ASN A 125 -13.73 -5.48 5.30
C ASN A 125 -13.05 -4.14 5.60
N GLN A 126 -11.72 -4.11 5.64
CA GLN A 126 -10.96 -2.87 5.82
C GLN A 126 -11.19 -1.87 4.68
N LEU A 127 -11.20 -2.35 3.43
CA LEU A 127 -11.47 -1.51 2.26
C LEU A 127 -12.90 -0.94 2.28
N ILE A 128 -13.90 -1.75 2.63
CA ILE A 128 -15.30 -1.29 2.75
C ILE A 128 -15.44 -0.26 3.88
N GLU A 129 -14.67 -0.37 4.96
CA GLU A 129 -14.68 0.62 6.05
C GLU A 129 -14.02 1.94 5.63
N ALA A 130 -12.93 1.88 4.86
CA ALA A 130 -12.16 3.06 4.45
C ALA A 130 -12.76 3.84 3.27
N VAL A 131 -13.63 3.19 2.49
CA VAL A 131 -14.17 3.75 1.25
C VAL A 131 -15.68 3.94 1.37
N PRO A 132 -16.20 5.17 1.22
CA PRO A 132 -17.65 5.40 1.16
C PRO A 132 -18.30 4.55 0.07
N ILE A 133 -19.40 3.86 0.43
CA ILE A 133 -20.05 2.86 -0.44
C ILE A 133 -20.40 3.43 -1.82
N VAL A 134 -20.76 4.71 -1.93
CA VAL A 134 -21.09 5.36 -3.21
C VAL A 134 -20.00 5.20 -4.28
N TYR A 135 -18.72 5.10 -3.90
CA TYR A 135 -17.61 4.94 -4.85
C TYR A 135 -17.30 3.49 -5.20
N ILE A 136 -17.97 2.52 -4.57
CA ILE A 136 -17.77 1.07 -4.80
C ILE A 136 -19.10 0.33 -5.00
N GLU A 137 -20.24 1.03 -4.96
CA GLU A 137 -21.58 0.46 -5.01
C GLU A 137 -21.80 -0.37 -6.27
N SER A 138 -21.17 0.04 -7.39
CA SER A 138 -21.22 -0.66 -8.67
C SER A 138 -20.71 -2.11 -8.60
N LEU A 139 -19.84 -2.43 -7.63
CA LEU A 139 -19.31 -3.76 -7.40
C LEU A 139 -20.25 -4.63 -6.53
N SER A 140 -21.19 -3.99 -5.82
CA SER A 140 -22.07 -4.66 -4.88
C SER A 140 -23.13 -5.50 -5.60
N HIS A 141 -23.40 -6.69 -5.08
CA HIS A 141 -24.52 -7.50 -5.53
C HIS A 141 -25.80 -7.10 -4.79
N PRO A 142 -26.95 -6.88 -5.47
CA PRO A 142 -28.17 -6.35 -4.85
C PRO A 142 -28.64 -7.08 -3.58
N MET A 143 -28.54 -8.42 -3.56
CA MET A 143 -28.94 -9.24 -2.40
C MET A 143 -27.80 -9.72 -1.51
N ARG A 144 -26.55 -9.63 -1.96
CA ARG A 144 -25.39 -10.29 -1.30
C ARG A 144 -24.31 -9.31 -0.88
N GLY A 145 -24.49 -8.02 -1.16
CA GLY A 145 -23.50 -6.98 -0.93
C GLY A 145 -22.17 -7.33 -1.59
N PHE A 146 -21.09 -7.08 -0.84
CA PHE A 146 -19.71 -7.31 -1.27
C PHE A 146 -19.17 -8.72 -0.99
N SER A 147 -20.02 -9.67 -0.56
CA SER A 147 -19.58 -11.00 -0.08
C SER A 147 -18.77 -11.85 -1.08
N LYS A 148 -18.86 -11.56 -2.38
CA LYS A 148 -18.08 -12.22 -3.44
C LYS A 148 -17.12 -11.28 -4.20
N VAL A 149 -17.06 -10.01 -3.79
CA VAL A 149 -16.10 -9.05 -4.36
C VAL A 149 -14.75 -9.30 -3.70
N SER A 150 -13.69 -9.45 -4.49
CA SER A 150 -12.32 -9.59 -3.97
C SER A 150 -11.75 -8.22 -3.57
N PRO A 151 -10.79 -8.16 -2.63
CA PRO A 151 -10.07 -6.93 -2.31
C PRO A 151 -9.46 -6.27 -3.56
N LEU A 152 -8.80 -7.07 -4.41
CA LEU A 152 -8.22 -6.61 -5.66
C LEU A 152 -9.26 -6.00 -6.62
N ALA A 153 -10.50 -6.50 -6.66
CA ALA A 153 -11.55 -5.92 -7.49
C ALA A 153 -11.96 -4.51 -7.01
N ILE A 154 -11.99 -4.29 -5.69
CA ILE A 154 -12.24 -2.97 -5.11
C ILE A 154 -11.10 -2.02 -5.46
N LEU A 155 -9.85 -2.43 -5.23
CA LEU A 155 -8.66 -1.62 -5.51
C LEU A 155 -8.55 -1.29 -7.01
N SER A 156 -8.79 -2.26 -7.89
CA SER A 156 -8.76 -2.06 -9.34
C SER A 156 -9.84 -1.06 -9.79
N HIS A 157 -11.07 -1.21 -9.29
CA HIS A 157 -12.15 -0.27 -9.59
C HIS A 157 -11.81 1.17 -9.19
N LEU A 158 -11.28 1.35 -7.98
CA LEU A 158 -10.91 2.66 -7.47
C LEU A 158 -9.76 3.28 -8.28
N ARG A 159 -8.75 2.48 -8.63
CA ARG A 159 -7.64 2.92 -9.48
C ARG A 159 -8.12 3.33 -10.88
N ASP A 160 -9.00 2.54 -11.48
CA ASP A 160 -9.49 2.80 -12.84
C ASP A 160 -10.40 4.04 -12.89
N ALA A 161 -11.21 4.26 -11.85
CA ALA A 161 -12.14 5.38 -11.76
C ALA A 161 -11.50 6.69 -11.29
N PHE A 162 -10.62 6.64 -10.27
CA PHE A 162 -10.12 7.82 -9.57
C PHE A 162 -8.57 7.91 -9.53
N GLY A 163 -7.86 6.88 -9.99
CA GLY A 163 -6.39 6.84 -9.95
C GLY A 163 -5.68 7.65 -11.03
N LYS A 164 -6.41 8.40 -11.87
CA LYS A 164 -5.81 9.25 -12.90
C LYS A 164 -5.46 10.61 -12.29
N ILE A 165 -4.17 10.95 -12.31
CA ILE A 165 -3.69 12.28 -11.90
C ILE A 165 -4.32 13.35 -12.80
N GLN A 166 -5.13 14.22 -12.20
CA GLN A 166 -5.76 15.35 -12.86
C GLN A 166 -4.89 16.61 -12.78
N LEU A 167 -5.21 17.60 -13.60
CA LEU A 167 -4.55 18.91 -13.54
C LEU A 167 -4.72 19.58 -12.17
N ALA A 168 -5.88 19.41 -11.54
CA ALA A 168 -6.14 19.93 -10.19
C ALA A 168 -5.17 19.33 -9.16
N ASP A 169 -4.82 18.05 -9.29
CA ASP A 169 -3.89 17.37 -8.39
C ASP A 169 -2.46 17.86 -8.59
N LEU A 170 -2.06 18.15 -9.83
CA LEU A 170 -0.75 18.76 -10.13
C LEU A 170 -0.63 20.15 -9.49
N ILE A 171 -1.68 20.97 -9.60
CA ILE A 171 -1.74 22.30 -8.96
C ILE A 171 -1.68 22.17 -7.44
N ALA A 172 -2.42 21.23 -6.85
CA ALA A 172 -2.39 20.97 -5.42
C ALA A 172 -1.00 20.49 -4.95
N ASN A 173 -0.34 19.65 -5.75
CA ASN A 173 1.02 19.20 -5.48
C ASN A 173 2.03 20.34 -5.53
N GLU A 174 1.94 21.20 -6.54
CA GLU A 174 2.80 22.39 -6.66
C GLU A 174 2.61 23.34 -5.46
N ALA A 175 1.35 23.58 -5.06
CA ALA A 175 1.04 24.39 -3.88
C ALA A 175 1.62 23.77 -2.60
N ARG A 176 1.52 22.44 -2.43
CA ARG A 176 2.12 21.71 -1.31
C ARG A 176 3.65 21.78 -1.33
N MET A 177 4.29 21.66 -2.49
CA MET A 177 5.75 21.80 -2.61
C MET A 177 6.23 23.19 -2.25
N LYS A 178 5.46 24.24 -2.57
CA LYS A 178 5.77 25.63 -2.26
C LYS A 178 5.31 26.09 -0.86
N ALA A 179 4.65 25.21 -0.10
CA ALA A 179 4.20 25.53 1.25
C ALA A 179 5.38 25.91 2.15
N GLY A 180 5.20 26.95 2.95
CA GLY A 180 6.24 27.46 3.84
C GLY A 180 6.55 26.49 4.97
N TRP A 181 7.82 26.41 5.35
CA TRP A 181 8.31 25.69 6.51
C TRP A 181 8.99 26.66 7.47
N TYR A 182 8.86 26.43 8.78
CA TYR A 182 9.46 27.25 9.81
C TYR A 182 9.74 26.43 11.08
N PRO A 183 10.81 26.74 11.84
CA PRO A 183 11.03 26.19 13.17
C PRO A 183 9.87 26.53 14.13
N PRO A 184 9.54 25.67 15.11
CA PRO A 184 10.34 24.54 15.59
C PRO A 184 10.09 23.21 14.84
N MET A 185 9.40 23.23 13.69
CA MET A 185 9.19 22.01 12.92
C MET A 185 10.53 21.41 12.48
N PRO A 186 10.71 20.08 12.56
CA PRO A 186 11.93 19.44 12.07
C PRO A 186 12.12 19.70 10.57
N ILE A 187 13.36 19.96 10.13
CA ILE A 187 13.66 20.20 8.70
C ILE A 187 13.37 18.97 7.84
N GLN A 188 13.36 17.78 8.44
CA GLN A 188 12.95 16.53 7.81
C GLN A 188 11.52 16.60 7.24
N GLN A 189 10.64 17.43 7.82
CA GLN A 189 9.29 17.64 7.25
C GLN A 189 9.35 18.36 5.90
N LEU A 190 10.25 19.33 5.74
CA LEU A 190 10.48 20.01 4.47
C LEU A 190 11.08 19.04 3.43
N PHE A 191 12.00 18.17 3.85
CA PHE A 191 12.57 17.15 2.95
C PHE A 191 11.52 16.14 2.50
N LEU A 192 10.67 15.68 3.42
CA LEU A 192 9.57 14.77 3.12
C LEU A 192 8.52 15.43 2.20
N GLN A 193 8.24 16.72 2.39
CA GLN A 193 7.39 17.52 1.50
C GLN A 193 7.90 17.47 0.06
N PHE A 194 9.21 17.62 -0.15
CA PHE A 194 9.82 17.55 -1.48
C PHE A 194 9.88 16.13 -2.04
N GLU A 195 10.18 15.12 -1.22
CA GLU A 195 10.17 13.72 -1.66
C GLU A 195 8.78 13.31 -2.15
N LYS A 196 7.74 13.59 -1.36
CA LYS A 196 6.34 13.33 -1.75
C LYS A 196 5.93 14.11 -2.99
N GLY A 197 6.39 15.36 -3.12
CA GLY A 197 6.12 16.19 -4.28
C GLY A 197 6.79 15.68 -5.55
N HIS A 198 8.04 15.24 -5.43
CA HIS A 198 8.82 14.68 -6.53
C HIS A 198 8.26 13.34 -7.01
N GLN A 199 7.92 12.44 -6.09
CA GLN A 199 7.29 11.15 -6.40
C GLN A 199 5.96 11.34 -7.16
N PHE A 200 5.18 12.35 -6.79
CA PHE A 200 3.94 12.67 -7.48
C PHE A 200 4.17 13.11 -8.94
N LEU A 201 5.19 13.92 -9.20
CA LEU A 201 5.53 14.35 -10.56
C LEU A 201 6.07 13.19 -11.43
N ILE A 202 6.84 12.28 -10.83
CA ILE A 202 7.27 11.05 -11.53
C ILE A 202 6.04 10.21 -11.90
N ALA A 203 5.10 10.05 -10.97
CA ALA A 203 3.88 9.29 -11.20
C ALA A 203 2.97 9.91 -12.27
N SER A 204 2.98 11.24 -12.44
CA SER A 204 2.25 11.90 -13.53
C SER A 204 2.93 11.79 -14.90
N GLY A 205 4.16 11.27 -14.95
CA GLY A 205 4.97 11.18 -16.16
C GLY A 205 5.65 12.49 -16.56
N GLU A 206 5.67 13.49 -15.67
CA GLU A 206 6.41 14.73 -15.93
C GLU A 206 7.92 14.53 -15.80
N VAL A 207 8.69 15.15 -16.69
CA VAL A 207 10.15 15.20 -16.58
C VAL A 207 10.51 16.18 -15.47
N VAL A 208 11.11 15.68 -14.39
CA VAL A 208 11.42 16.50 -13.22
C VAL A 208 12.86 17.03 -13.26
N ASP A 209 13.01 18.35 -13.14
CA ASP A 209 14.30 18.96 -12.85
C ASP A 209 14.50 19.07 -11.32
N GLU A 210 15.33 18.19 -10.76
CA GLU A 210 15.66 18.22 -9.32
C GLU A 210 16.25 19.56 -8.86
N ARG A 211 16.90 20.33 -9.75
CA ARG A 211 17.44 21.65 -9.39
C ARG A 211 16.34 22.67 -9.16
N ALA A 212 15.22 22.54 -9.87
CA ALA A 212 14.04 23.37 -9.63
C ALA A 212 13.47 23.11 -8.24
N ILE A 213 13.44 21.85 -7.80
CA ILE A 213 13.00 21.47 -6.44
C ILE A 213 13.95 22.05 -5.38
N ALA A 214 15.27 21.91 -5.55
CA ALA A 214 16.25 22.49 -4.64
C ALA A 214 16.13 24.03 -4.53
N ARG A 215 15.79 24.69 -5.65
CA ARG A 215 15.53 26.14 -5.67
C ARG A 215 14.29 26.52 -4.87
N ILE A 216 13.21 25.74 -4.96
CA ILE A 216 12.00 25.94 -4.13
C ILE A 216 12.36 25.77 -2.64
N GLY A 217 13.13 24.73 -2.30
CA GLY A 217 13.65 24.51 -0.95
C GLY A 217 14.44 25.68 -0.39
N TYR A 218 15.39 26.18 -1.18
CA TYR A 218 16.15 27.37 -0.81
C TYR A 218 15.25 28.60 -0.57
N GLN A 219 14.28 28.86 -1.45
CA GLN A 219 13.36 29.99 -1.29
C GLN A 219 12.52 29.87 -0.01
N ILE A 220 12.11 28.66 0.37
CA ILE A 220 11.38 28.42 1.61
C ILE A 220 12.27 28.70 2.83
N ILE A 221 13.51 28.20 2.85
CA ILE A 221 14.47 28.44 3.94
C ILE A 221 14.83 29.92 4.03
N GLU A 222 15.15 30.57 2.91
CA GLU A 222 15.53 31.98 2.86
C GLU A 222 14.42 32.89 3.43
N LYS A 223 13.15 32.59 3.11
CA LYS A 223 11.99 33.32 3.65
C LYS A 223 11.86 33.24 5.17
N THR A 224 12.44 32.24 5.82
CA THR A 224 12.42 32.17 7.29
C THR A 224 13.31 33.25 7.93
N GLY A 225 14.36 33.70 7.24
CA GLY A 225 15.35 34.63 7.78
C GLY A 225 16.25 34.04 8.88
N LEU A 226 16.13 32.75 9.21
CA LEU A 226 16.82 32.14 10.35
C LEU A 226 18.19 31.51 10.02
N PHE A 227 18.46 31.27 8.73
CA PHE A 227 19.62 30.50 8.26
C PHE A 227 20.55 31.35 7.38
N GLU A 228 20.88 32.57 7.80
CA GLU A 228 21.62 33.53 6.95
C GLU A 228 22.99 33.01 6.47
N LEU A 229 23.79 32.44 7.37
CA LEU A 229 25.12 31.91 7.04
C LEU A 229 25.01 30.73 6.06
N ALA A 230 24.17 29.75 6.38
CA ALA A 230 23.95 28.58 5.52
C ALA A 230 23.38 29.00 4.14
N SER A 231 22.46 29.97 4.12
CA SER A 231 21.91 30.51 2.87
C SER A 231 22.97 31.21 2.03
N ARG A 232 23.88 31.96 2.67
CA ARG A 232 25.02 32.60 1.99
C ARG A 232 25.95 31.56 1.38
N GLU A 233 26.31 30.53 2.13
CA GLU A 233 27.17 29.44 1.64
C GLU A 233 26.53 28.68 0.48
N TRP A 234 25.22 28.42 0.55
CA TRP A 234 24.47 27.79 -0.54
C TRP A 234 24.51 28.61 -1.83
N ARG A 235 24.39 29.94 -1.74
CA ARG A 235 24.47 30.83 -2.92
C ARG A 235 25.82 30.76 -3.64
N TYR A 236 26.91 30.53 -2.90
CA TYR A 236 28.27 30.45 -3.46
C TYR A 236 28.61 29.10 -4.09
N LYS A 237 27.80 28.05 -3.90
CA LYS A 237 28.00 26.77 -4.59
C LYS A 237 27.85 26.95 -6.11
N GLU A 238 28.57 26.13 -6.87
CA GLU A 238 28.41 26.07 -8.32
C GLU A 238 26.99 25.60 -8.70
N GLU A 239 26.48 26.03 -9.86
CA GLU A 239 25.14 25.63 -10.32
C GLU A 239 25.02 24.11 -10.52
N ALA A 240 26.13 23.43 -10.84
CA ALA A 240 26.17 21.97 -10.92
C ALA A 240 25.95 21.30 -9.54
N ASP A 241 26.32 21.97 -8.45
CA ASP A 241 26.22 21.47 -7.08
C ASP A 241 24.90 21.80 -6.39
N LYS A 242 24.05 22.64 -6.98
CA LYS A 242 22.72 23.01 -6.44
C LYS A 242 21.67 21.94 -6.72
N THR A 243 21.99 20.70 -6.38
CA THR A 243 21.11 19.52 -6.50
C THR A 243 20.29 19.31 -5.23
N MET A 244 19.21 18.55 -5.33
CA MET A 244 18.39 18.21 -4.16
C MET A 244 19.17 17.38 -3.13
N ALA A 245 20.04 16.49 -3.60
CA ALA A 245 20.91 15.69 -2.73
C ALA A 245 21.89 16.56 -1.91
N ASN A 246 22.49 17.57 -2.54
CA ASN A 246 23.39 18.50 -1.85
C ASN A 246 22.63 19.47 -0.94
N PHE A 247 21.42 19.86 -1.32
CA PHE A 247 20.54 20.70 -0.49
C PHE A 247 20.26 20.04 0.86
N LYS A 248 19.85 18.75 0.87
CA LYS A 248 19.58 17.98 2.10
C LYS A 248 20.81 17.77 3.00
N LYS A 249 22.02 17.81 2.42
CA LYS A 249 23.27 17.69 3.19
C LYS A 249 23.72 19.03 3.78
N HIS A 250 23.32 20.13 3.16
CA HIS A 250 23.77 21.48 3.50
C HIS A 250 22.94 22.13 4.60
N PHE A 251 21.62 21.94 4.57
CA PHE A 251 20.67 22.46 5.56
C PHE A 251 20.19 21.36 6.50
#